data_AF-A0A7J4JXJ6-F1
#
_entry.id   AF-A0A7J4JXJ6-F1
#
_cell.length_a   1.000
_cell.length_b   1.000
_cell.length_c   1.000
_cell.angle_alpha   90.00
_cell.angle_beta   90.00
_cell.angle_gamma   90.00
#
_symmetry.space_group_name_H-M   'P 1'
#
loop_
_entity.id
_entity.type
_entity.pdbx_description
1 polymer ?
#
loop_
_entity_poly.entity_id
_entity_poly.type
_entity_poly.pdbx_seq_one_letter_code
_entity_poly.pdbx_strand_id
1 'polypeptide(L)'
;MKSNIQIESASEDETLLGQEMQGEASSDSSQENKNGQPAAQPEIQTSEGDIGKAMGAKKNRDLTLVRKAEAALFLANRTVSLDELSKLLETSRVNARNLVELLRSEYENREGAIEVVLGEAGVMLQVKPQFLQGVSELSRKPDLSRKATKILALVAKKGGLMQSELKKYFKGEIYEYTTELKRSGYIESEKRGNTRYLKPSKKFTESFQLA
;
A
#
# COMPACT_ATOMS: atom_id res chain seq x y z
N MET A 1 -0.68 34.49 37.60
CA MET A 1 -0.52 33.56 38.74
C MET A 1 0.52 32.49 38.40
N LYS A 2 1.14 31.85 39.40
CA LYS A 2 1.87 30.58 39.24
C LYS A 2 1.04 29.47 39.90
N SER A 3 0.90 28.31 39.26
CA SER A 3 0.31 27.11 39.84
C SER A 3 1.25 25.94 39.53
N ASN A 4 1.99 25.50 40.56
CA ASN A 4 3.00 24.46 40.47
C ASN A 4 2.45 23.20 41.15
N ILE A 5 2.37 22.07 40.43
CA ILE A 5 2.00 20.78 41.01
C ILE A 5 3.02 19.74 40.54
N GLN A 6 3.84 19.29 41.49
CA GLN A 6 4.54 18.02 41.44
C GLN A 6 3.84 17.08 42.42
N ILE A 7 3.70 15.80 42.09
CA ILE A 7 3.48 14.72 43.06
C ILE A 7 4.36 13.53 42.61
N GLU A 8 4.98 12.86 43.57
CA GLU A 8 5.89 11.71 43.47
C GLU A 8 5.08 10.39 43.28
N SER A 9 5.52 9.36 42.54
CA SER A 9 6.64 8.39 42.68
C SER A 9 6.31 7.16 43.57
N ALA A 10 6.95 6.00 43.29
CA ALA A 10 6.78 4.67 43.96
C ALA A 10 5.41 3.97 43.73
N SER A 11 5.14 2.68 43.98
CA SER A 11 5.88 1.37 43.98
C SER A 11 4.83 0.24 44.25
N GLU A 12 5.07 -1.08 44.25
CA GLU A 12 6.10 -2.00 43.69
C GLU A 12 5.60 -2.57 42.32
N ASP A 13 5.97 -3.69 41.66
CA ASP A 13 6.79 -4.93 41.81
C ASP A 13 6.31 -6.13 42.68
N GLU A 14 6.22 -7.35 42.07
CA GLU A 14 6.32 -8.73 42.66
C GLU A 14 5.73 -9.87 41.75
N THR A 15 6.63 -10.72 41.23
CA THR A 15 6.73 -12.20 41.31
C THR A 15 5.53 -13.19 41.33
N LEU A 16 5.56 -14.18 40.40
CA LEU A 16 5.22 -15.66 40.45
C LEU A 16 4.62 -16.14 39.10
N LEU A 17 4.99 -17.22 38.39
CA LEU A 17 5.78 -18.47 38.61
C LEU A 17 4.97 -19.73 39.02
N GLY A 18 5.00 -20.75 38.14
CA GLY A 18 4.31 -22.06 38.20
C GLY A 18 3.88 -22.45 36.77
N GLN A 19 4.46 -23.41 36.03
CA GLN A 19 4.72 -24.83 36.33
C GLN A 19 3.51 -25.52 36.97
N GLU A 20 3.09 -26.74 36.64
CA GLU A 20 3.33 -27.79 35.65
C GLU A 20 2.41 -28.94 36.15
N MET A 21 2.00 -29.90 35.32
CA MET A 21 1.85 -31.31 35.71
C MET A 21 1.46 -32.15 34.49
N GLN A 22 2.05 -33.34 34.38
CA GLN A 22 1.66 -34.40 33.46
C GLN A 22 1.15 -35.60 34.27
N GLY A 23 0.42 -36.52 33.61
CA GLY A 23 0.02 -37.79 34.20
C GLY A 23 -1.45 -38.14 33.92
N GLU A 24 -1.84 -39.40 33.75
CA GLU A 24 -1.03 -40.61 33.54
C GLU A 24 -1.73 -41.54 32.54
N ALA A 25 -0.96 -42.50 32.02
CA ALA A 25 -1.49 -43.57 31.19
C ALA A 25 -2.27 -44.61 32.01
N SER A 26 -3.24 -45.26 31.38
CA SER A 26 -3.68 -46.60 31.79
C SER A 26 -3.95 -47.45 30.55
N SER A 27 -3.70 -48.75 30.69
CA SER A 27 -3.72 -49.75 29.61
C SER A 27 -4.85 -50.75 29.82
N ASP A 28 -5.34 -51.35 28.74
CA ASP A 28 -5.85 -52.72 28.81
C ASP A 28 -5.44 -53.56 27.60
N SER A 29 -5.50 -54.86 27.81
CA SER A 29 -5.31 -55.99 26.91
C SER A 29 -6.64 -56.34 26.20
N SER A 30 -6.83 -57.40 25.39
CA SER A 30 -6.08 -58.64 25.16
C SER A 30 -6.26 -59.18 23.73
N GLN A 31 -5.56 -60.28 23.44
CA GLN A 31 -5.45 -61.05 22.18
C GLN A 31 -6.77 -61.40 21.46
N GLU A 32 -6.74 -61.50 20.12
CA GLU A 32 -7.22 -62.71 19.41
C GLU A 32 -6.58 -62.90 18.01
N ASN A 33 -7.06 -63.85 17.18
CA ASN A 33 -6.18 -64.72 16.38
C ASN A 33 -6.66 -65.06 14.93
N LYS A 34 -5.68 -65.37 14.05
CA LYS A 34 -5.74 -66.07 12.73
C LYS A 34 -6.20 -65.32 11.46
N ASN A 35 -5.35 -65.48 10.42
CA ASN A 35 -5.60 -65.52 8.97
C ASN A 35 -6.92 -64.92 8.42
N GLY A 36 -6.82 -63.69 7.90
CA GLY A 36 -7.64 -63.19 6.80
C GLY A 36 -6.73 -62.47 5.80
N GLN A 37 -6.65 -62.95 4.55
CA GLN A 37 -5.71 -62.43 3.54
C GLN A 37 -6.29 -61.17 2.87
N PRO A 38 -5.73 -59.96 3.09
CA PRO A 38 -6.28 -58.73 2.49
C PRO A 38 -5.91 -58.64 1.01
N ALA A 39 -6.88 -58.24 0.18
CA ALA A 39 -6.60 -57.93 -1.22
C ALA A 39 -5.68 -56.71 -1.33
N ALA A 40 -4.75 -56.74 -2.30
CA ALA A 40 -3.82 -55.64 -2.54
C ALA A 40 -4.57 -54.37 -2.96
N GLN A 41 -4.57 -53.36 -2.09
CA GLN A 41 -4.89 -51.99 -2.47
C GLN A 41 -3.65 -51.39 -3.17
N PRO A 42 -3.81 -50.56 -4.21
CA PRO A 42 -2.67 -49.89 -4.84
C PRO A 42 -2.09 -48.85 -3.89
N GLU A 43 -0.88 -49.08 -3.39
CA GLU A 43 -0.13 -48.08 -2.63
C GLU A 43 0.17 -46.87 -3.51
N ILE A 44 -0.44 -45.73 -3.21
CA ILE A 44 -0.08 -44.45 -3.84
C ILE A 44 1.18 -43.92 -3.15
N GLN A 45 2.33 -44.44 -3.57
CA GLN A 45 3.65 -44.03 -3.10
C GLN A 45 4.05 -42.65 -3.68
N THR A 46 3.41 -41.57 -3.22
CA THR A 46 3.93 -40.21 -3.42
C THR A 46 5.10 -39.97 -2.46
N SER A 47 6.31 -39.82 -2.99
CA SER A 47 7.51 -39.67 -2.15
C SER A 47 7.59 -38.28 -1.51
N GLU A 48 8.12 -38.19 -0.29
CA GLU A 48 8.33 -36.91 0.40
C GLU A 48 9.29 -35.97 -0.37
N GLY A 49 10.20 -36.56 -1.17
CA GLY A 49 11.14 -35.83 -2.01
C GLY A 49 10.48 -34.99 -3.12
N ASP A 50 9.32 -35.42 -3.62
CA ASP A 50 8.57 -34.67 -4.63
C ASP A 50 7.95 -33.39 -4.05
N ILE A 51 7.52 -33.45 -2.78
CA ILE A 51 6.89 -32.32 -2.07
C ILE A 51 7.89 -31.16 -1.92
N GLY A 52 9.10 -31.45 -1.43
CA GLY A 52 10.16 -30.45 -1.26
C GLY A 52 10.59 -29.82 -2.59
N LYS A 53 10.68 -30.63 -3.65
CA LYS A 53 11.06 -30.18 -5.01
C LYS A 53 10.00 -29.25 -5.63
N ALA A 54 8.72 -29.59 -5.48
CA ALA A 54 7.61 -28.73 -5.91
C ALA A 54 7.55 -27.41 -5.12
N MET A 55 7.79 -27.46 -3.81
CA MET A 55 7.77 -26.29 -2.94
C MET A 55 8.90 -25.30 -3.26
N GLY A 56 10.11 -25.81 -3.52
CA GLY A 56 11.24 -24.98 -3.97
C GLY A 56 11.00 -24.32 -5.33
N ALA A 57 10.45 -25.06 -6.30
CA ALA A 57 10.10 -24.53 -7.62
C ALA A 57 9.04 -23.40 -7.53
N LYS A 58 8.02 -23.57 -6.67
CA LYS A 58 7.02 -22.55 -6.40
C LYS A 58 7.65 -21.28 -5.80
N LYS A 59 8.49 -21.42 -4.77
CA LYS A 59 9.17 -20.29 -4.11
C LYS A 59 10.01 -19.46 -5.10
N ASN A 60 10.73 -20.09 -6.02
CA ASN A 60 11.48 -19.39 -7.07
C ASN A 60 10.57 -18.69 -8.09
N ARG A 61 9.42 -19.28 -8.46
CA ARG A 61 8.44 -18.61 -9.33
C ARG A 61 7.85 -17.36 -8.67
N ASP A 62 7.46 -17.46 -7.40
CA ASP A 62 6.89 -16.35 -6.65
C ASP A 62 7.92 -15.21 -6.49
N LEU A 63 9.17 -15.52 -6.14
CA LEU A 63 10.30 -14.56 -6.16
C LEU A 63 10.49 -13.89 -7.53
N THR A 64 10.39 -14.65 -8.63
CA THR A 64 10.51 -14.10 -9.99
C THR A 64 9.38 -13.12 -10.30
N LEU A 65 8.16 -13.39 -9.83
CA LEU A 65 7.01 -12.50 -10.01
C LEU A 65 7.12 -11.24 -9.12
N VAL A 66 7.67 -11.36 -7.89
CA VAL A 66 8.01 -10.21 -7.03
C VAL A 66 8.99 -9.26 -7.74
N ARG A 67 10.07 -9.78 -8.35
CA ARG A 67 11.04 -8.95 -9.10
C ARG A 67 10.44 -8.33 -10.36
N LYS A 68 9.53 -9.03 -11.05
CA LYS A 68 8.75 -8.42 -12.15
C LYS A 68 7.85 -7.29 -11.66
N ALA A 69 7.22 -7.43 -10.49
CA ALA A 69 6.39 -6.38 -9.88
C ALA A 69 7.24 -5.16 -9.47
N GLU A 70 8.39 -5.38 -8.82
CA GLU A 70 9.36 -4.34 -8.46
C GLU A 70 9.78 -3.51 -9.69
N ALA A 71 10.21 -4.18 -10.76
CA ALA A 71 10.59 -3.54 -12.02
C ALA A 71 9.42 -2.80 -12.69
N ALA A 72 8.21 -3.37 -12.67
CA ALA A 72 7.03 -2.74 -13.25
C ALA A 72 6.63 -1.44 -12.53
N LEU A 73 6.61 -1.45 -11.19
CA LEU A 73 6.29 -0.27 -10.38
C LEU A 73 7.36 0.82 -10.53
N PHE A 74 8.63 0.44 -10.60
CA PHE A 74 9.75 1.36 -10.79
C PHE A 74 9.69 2.04 -12.18
N LEU A 75 9.47 1.27 -13.25
CA LEU A 75 9.37 1.80 -14.61
C LEU A 75 8.09 2.60 -14.85
N ALA A 76 6.98 2.26 -14.18
CA ALA A 76 5.73 3.00 -14.31
C ALA A 76 5.84 4.42 -13.73
N ASN A 77 6.54 4.59 -12.61
CA ASN A 77 6.70 5.88 -11.90
C ASN A 77 5.35 6.60 -11.64
N ARG A 78 4.32 5.80 -11.33
CA ARG A 78 2.94 6.22 -11.01
C ARG A 78 2.24 5.11 -10.23
N THR A 79 1.01 5.37 -9.78
CA THR A 79 0.10 4.31 -9.33
C THR A 79 -0.26 3.36 -10.48
N VAL A 80 -0.12 2.06 -10.24
CA VAL A 80 -0.49 0.94 -11.11
C VAL A 80 -1.63 0.18 -10.42
N SER A 81 -2.75 -0.06 -11.11
CA SER A 81 -3.87 -0.76 -10.47
C SER A 81 -3.56 -2.26 -10.31
N LEU A 82 -4.19 -2.93 -9.32
CA LEU A 82 -4.05 -4.38 -9.18
C LEU A 82 -4.56 -5.15 -10.41
N ASP A 83 -5.46 -4.55 -11.19
CA ASP A 83 -6.02 -5.10 -12.43
C ASP A 83 -5.12 -4.88 -13.66
N GLU A 84 -4.21 -3.90 -13.60
CA GLU A 84 -3.12 -3.70 -14.56
C GLU A 84 -1.94 -4.62 -14.22
N LEU A 85 -1.56 -4.67 -12.93
CA LEU A 85 -0.43 -5.48 -12.45
C LEU A 85 -0.70 -6.99 -12.56
N SER A 86 -1.92 -7.46 -12.28
CA SER A 86 -2.28 -8.89 -12.43
C SER A 86 -2.23 -9.37 -13.88
N LYS A 87 -2.59 -8.52 -14.85
CA LYS A 87 -2.43 -8.81 -16.29
C LYS A 87 -0.96 -8.89 -16.68
N LEU A 88 -0.13 -7.95 -16.21
CA LEU A 88 1.31 -7.93 -16.48
C LEU A 88 2.07 -9.11 -15.86
N LEU A 89 1.59 -9.62 -14.73
CA LEU A 89 2.16 -10.77 -14.01
C LEU A 89 1.50 -12.12 -14.35
N GLU A 90 0.56 -12.15 -15.30
CA GLU A 90 -0.14 -13.36 -15.76
C GLU A 90 -0.76 -14.17 -14.59
N THR A 91 -1.39 -13.48 -13.63
CA THR A 91 -1.85 -14.07 -12.37
C THR A 91 -3.19 -13.49 -11.91
N SER A 92 -3.78 -14.05 -10.85
CA SER A 92 -5.05 -13.53 -10.31
C SER A 92 -4.85 -12.18 -9.59
N ARG A 93 -5.90 -11.35 -9.52
CA ARG A 93 -5.89 -10.09 -8.75
C ARG A 93 -5.49 -10.28 -7.28
N VAL A 94 -5.88 -11.41 -6.69
CA VAL A 94 -5.54 -11.80 -5.31
C VAL A 94 -4.05 -12.15 -5.21
N ASN A 95 -3.52 -12.97 -6.14
CA ASN A 95 -2.09 -13.31 -6.15
C ASN A 95 -1.21 -12.07 -6.41
N ALA A 96 -1.63 -11.17 -7.31
CA ALA A 96 -0.95 -9.91 -7.57
C ALA A 96 -0.89 -9.04 -6.31
N ARG A 97 -1.96 -9.00 -5.50
CA ARG A 97 -1.92 -8.35 -4.18
C ARG A 97 -0.93 -9.05 -3.24
N ASN A 98 -0.99 -10.39 -3.12
CA ASN A 98 -0.09 -11.13 -2.22
C ASN A 98 1.40 -10.94 -2.56
N LEU A 99 1.74 -10.87 -3.85
CA LEU A 99 3.08 -10.56 -4.34
C LEU A 99 3.52 -9.12 -4.01
N VAL A 100 2.57 -8.17 -3.99
CA VAL A 100 2.82 -6.77 -3.60
C VAL A 100 2.97 -6.61 -2.09
N GLU A 101 2.18 -7.31 -1.29
CA GLU A 101 2.34 -7.32 0.18
C GLU A 101 3.71 -7.90 0.56
N LEU A 102 4.13 -9.00 -0.10
CA LEU A 102 5.47 -9.57 0.05
C LEU A 102 6.58 -8.58 -0.38
N LEU A 103 6.42 -7.90 -1.51
CA LEU A 103 7.35 -6.85 -1.93
C LEU A 103 7.41 -5.70 -0.92
N ARG A 104 6.28 -5.28 -0.33
CA ARG A 104 6.26 -4.24 0.70
C ARG A 104 7.06 -4.68 1.92
N SER A 105 6.87 -5.91 2.41
CA SER A 105 7.65 -6.45 3.52
C SER A 105 9.16 -6.54 3.21
N GLU A 106 9.56 -6.80 1.95
CA GLU A 106 10.97 -6.72 1.58
C GLU A 106 11.53 -5.28 1.65
N TYR A 107 10.77 -4.26 1.24
CA TYR A 107 11.18 -2.85 1.33
C TYR A 107 11.12 -2.28 2.76
N GLU A 108 10.22 -2.78 3.61
CA GLU A 108 10.19 -2.52 5.05
C GLU A 108 11.47 -3.05 5.71
N ASN A 109 11.77 -4.35 5.54
CA ASN A 109 12.94 -5.02 6.11
C ASN A 109 14.30 -4.55 5.57
N ARG A 110 14.34 -3.79 4.46
CA ARG A 110 15.58 -3.28 3.85
C ARG A 110 16.11 -1.99 4.51
N GLU A 111 15.36 -1.40 5.43
CA GLU A 111 15.60 -0.08 6.07
C GLU A 111 15.83 1.10 5.08
N GLY A 112 15.54 0.89 3.80
CA GLY A 112 15.88 1.83 2.72
C GLY A 112 14.96 3.05 2.65
N ALA A 113 15.36 4.03 1.82
CA ALA A 113 14.62 5.27 1.61
C ALA A 113 13.35 5.14 0.73
N ILE A 114 13.08 3.96 0.18
CA ILE A 114 11.95 3.66 -0.72
C ILE A 114 10.95 2.76 0.01
N GLU A 115 9.66 2.93 -0.28
CA GLU A 115 8.55 2.10 0.20
C GLU A 115 7.59 1.72 -0.93
N VAL A 116 6.82 0.64 -0.73
CA VAL A 116 5.71 0.23 -1.59
C VAL A 116 4.40 0.68 -0.93
N VAL A 117 3.72 1.66 -1.52
CA VAL A 117 2.39 2.08 -1.06
C VAL A 117 1.31 1.30 -1.80
N LEU A 118 0.35 0.77 -1.05
CA LEU A 118 -0.81 0.03 -1.53
C LEU A 118 -2.09 0.72 -1.00
N GLY A 119 -2.74 1.50 -1.86
CA GLY A 119 -3.99 2.20 -1.57
C GLY A 119 -5.15 1.69 -2.42
N GLU A 120 -6.33 2.30 -2.29
CA GLU A 120 -7.54 1.91 -3.05
C GLU A 120 -7.34 1.99 -4.57
N ALA A 121 -6.62 3.02 -5.04
CA ALA A 121 -6.35 3.23 -6.46
C ALA A 121 -5.33 2.26 -7.06
N GLY A 122 -4.57 1.52 -6.24
CA GLY A 122 -3.51 0.62 -6.67
C GLY A 122 -2.21 0.76 -5.87
N VAL A 123 -1.10 0.49 -6.56
CA VAL A 123 0.23 0.28 -5.99
C VAL A 123 1.23 1.26 -6.60
N MET A 124 2.18 1.77 -5.81
CA MET A 124 3.35 2.49 -6.33
C MET A 124 4.59 2.30 -5.45
N LEU A 125 5.77 2.44 -6.05
CA LEU A 125 7.00 2.71 -5.32
C LEU A 125 7.13 4.23 -5.12
N GLN A 126 7.52 4.66 -3.92
CA GLN A 126 7.81 6.06 -3.62
C GLN A 126 8.96 6.21 -2.61
N VAL A 127 9.49 7.42 -2.49
CA VAL A 127 10.44 7.78 -1.42
C VAL A 127 9.66 8.03 -0.13
N LYS A 128 10.08 7.42 0.99
CA LYS A 128 9.44 7.58 2.30
C LYS A 128 9.43 9.07 2.70
N PRO A 129 8.33 9.64 3.26
CA PRO A 129 8.20 11.08 3.51
C PRO A 129 9.37 11.72 4.27
N GLN A 130 9.95 11.02 5.23
CA GLN A 130 11.11 11.47 6.02
C GLN A 130 12.37 11.78 5.19
N PHE A 131 12.49 11.23 3.98
CA PHE A 131 13.63 11.46 3.07
C PHE A 131 13.31 12.44 1.92
N LEU A 132 12.11 13.03 1.86
CA LEU A 132 11.74 13.99 0.81
C LEU A 132 12.35 15.39 0.97
N GLN A 133 12.84 15.71 2.18
CA GLN A 133 13.50 16.99 2.45
C GLN A 133 14.82 17.09 1.66
N GLY A 134 15.03 18.20 0.94
CA GLY A 134 16.21 18.41 0.10
C GLY A 134 16.17 17.73 -1.27
N VAL A 135 15.59 16.54 -1.40
CA VAL A 135 15.53 15.81 -2.69
C VAL A 135 14.28 16.10 -3.53
N SER A 136 13.20 16.61 -2.92
CA SER A 136 11.95 16.93 -3.62
C SER A 136 12.11 17.94 -4.78
N GLU A 137 13.19 18.73 -4.78
CA GLU A 137 13.58 19.62 -5.87
C GLU A 137 13.84 18.89 -7.20
N LEU A 138 14.25 17.62 -7.16
CA LEU A 138 14.52 16.75 -8.31
C LEU A 138 13.25 16.19 -8.96
N SER A 139 12.09 16.32 -8.31
CA SER A 139 10.81 15.97 -8.91
C SER A 139 10.52 16.87 -10.12
N ARG A 140 9.81 16.34 -11.12
CA ARG A 140 9.33 17.15 -12.26
C ARG A 140 8.27 18.13 -11.77
N LYS A 141 8.71 19.30 -11.30
CA LYS A 141 7.85 20.41 -10.89
C LYS A 141 6.82 20.68 -12.00
N PRO A 142 5.51 20.73 -11.70
CA PRO A 142 4.48 21.02 -12.70
C PRO A 142 4.80 22.34 -13.41
N ASP A 143 4.65 22.34 -14.75
CA ASP A 143 4.70 23.57 -15.55
C ASP A 143 3.44 24.40 -15.30
N LEU A 144 3.46 25.09 -14.15
CA LEU A 144 2.38 25.90 -13.60
C LEU A 144 2.95 27.20 -13.05
N SER A 145 2.28 28.30 -13.34
CA SER A 145 2.60 29.61 -12.80
C SER A 145 2.39 29.65 -11.28
N ARG A 146 3.18 30.46 -10.57
CA ARG A 146 3.07 30.60 -9.09
C ARG A 146 1.67 31.01 -8.61
N LYS A 147 0.83 31.59 -9.47
CA LYS A 147 -0.55 31.98 -9.16
C LYS A 147 -1.54 30.85 -9.44
N ALA A 148 -1.35 30.09 -10.53
CA ALA A 148 -2.08 28.84 -10.75
C ALA A 148 -1.86 27.83 -9.61
N THR A 149 -0.62 27.60 -9.16
CA THR A 149 -0.34 26.69 -8.04
C THR A 149 -1.05 27.10 -6.75
N LYS A 150 -1.15 28.41 -6.45
CA LYS A 150 -1.90 28.92 -5.28
C LYS A 150 -3.41 28.75 -5.42
N ILE A 151 -3.95 28.95 -6.63
CA ILE A 151 -5.37 28.70 -6.92
C ILE A 151 -5.69 27.20 -6.78
N LEU A 152 -4.83 26.32 -7.30
CA LEU A 152 -4.95 24.87 -7.20
C LEU A 152 -4.95 24.39 -5.75
N ALA A 153 -4.01 24.88 -4.93
CA ALA A 153 -3.96 24.56 -3.50
C ALA A 153 -5.23 24.99 -2.74
N LEU A 154 -5.85 26.13 -3.11
CA LEU A 154 -7.14 26.54 -2.54
C LEU A 154 -8.31 25.67 -3.02
N VAL A 155 -8.33 25.27 -4.29
CA VAL A 155 -9.34 24.36 -4.85
C VAL A 155 -9.26 22.99 -4.17
N ALA A 156 -8.05 22.46 -3.98
CA ALA A 156 -7.81 21.23 -3.24
C ALA A 156 -8.26 21.33 -1.78
N LYS A 157 -7.82 22.37 -1.04
CA LYS A 157 -8.18 22.58 0.37
C LYS A 157 -9.69 22.73 0.63
N LYS A 158 -10.49 23.07 -0.37
CA LYS A 158 -11.96 23.12 -0.27
C LYS A 158 -12.69 21.90 -0.84
N GLY A 159 -12.01 20.96 -1.51
CA GLY A 159 -12.65 19.92 -2.35
C GLY A 159 -13.31 20.46 -3.64
N GLY A 160 -13.59 21.76 -3.70
CA GLY A 160 -14.04 22.50 -4.87
C GLY A 160 -14.66 23.86 -4.47
N LEU A 161 -14.85 24.74 -5.45
CA LEU A 161 -15.53 26.04 -5.27
C LEU A 161 -15.98 26.64 -6.60
N MET A 162 -16.80 27.69 -6.55
CA MET A 162 -17.13 28.44 -7.76
C MET A 162 -15.96 29.35 -8.19
N GLN A 163 -15.69 29.43 -9.48
CA GLN A 163 -14.65 30.29 -10.07
C GLN A 163 -14.84 31.78 -9.71
N SER A 164 -16.07 32.22 -9.49
CA SER A 164 -16.41 33.56 -8.99
C SER A 164 -15.87 33.84 -7.57
N GLU A 165 -15.76 32.82 -6.72
CA GLU A 165 -15.28 32.99 -5.34
C GLU A 165 -13.76 33.17 -5.24
N LEU A 166 -13.00 32.78 -6.26
CA LEU A 166 -11.55 33.02 -6.31
C LEU A 166 -11.22 34.52 -6.21
N LYS A 167 -12.12 35.40 -6.65
CA LYS A 167 -12.00 36.86 -6.50
C LYS A 167 -11.99 37.34 -5.05
N LYS A 168 -12.43 36.52 -4.08
CA LYS A 168 -12.32 36.78 -2.64
C LYS A 168 -10.89 36.57 -2.10
N TYR A 169 -10.07 35.79 -2.82
CA TYR A 169 -8.76 35.32 -2.36
C TYR A 169 -7.59 35.84 -3.22
N PHE A 170 -7.84 36.15 -4.49
CA PHE A 170 -6.83 36.59 -5.46
C PHE A 170 -7.23 37.89 -6.14
N LYS A 171 -6.27 38.80 -6.34
CA LYS A 171 -6.45 40.05 -7.08
C LYS A 171 -5.97 39.93 -8.54
N GLY A 172 -6.51 40.77 -9.42
CA GLY A 172 -6.21 40.79 -10.86
C GLY A 172 -6.79 39.59 -11.62
N GLU A 173 -6.26 39.31 -12.82
CA GLU A 173 -6.72 38.20 -13.66
C GLU A 173 -6.68 36.84 -12.95
N ILE A 174 -7.75 36.05 -13.12
CA ILE A 174 -7.91 34.70 -12.54
C ILE A 174 -8.30 33.69 -13.62
N TYR A 175 -9.06 34.12 -14.63
CA TYR A 175 -9.62 33.25 -15.66
C TYR A 175 -8.53 32.55 -16.47
N GLU A 176 -7.45 33.27 -16.81
CA GLU A 176 -6.21 32.73 -17.39
C GLU A 176 -5.66 31.55 -16.56
N TYR A 177 -5.34 31.76 -15.29
CA TYR A 177 -4.79 30.74 -14.39
C TYR A 177 -5.71 29.53 -14.21
N THR A 178 -7.04 29.72 -14.19
CA THR A 178 -7.98 28.58 -14.16
C THR A 178 -8.07 27.85 -15.51
N THR A 179 -7.73 28.51 -16.61
CA THR A 179 -7.63 27.91 -17.94
C THR A 179 -6.31 27.14 -18.08
N GLU A 180 -5.21 27.70 -17.54
CA GLU A 180 -3.90 27.07 -17.37
C GLU A 180 -4.04 25.75 -16.59
N LEU A 181 -4.63 25.79 -15.40
CA LEU A 181 -4.87 24.59 -14.57
C LEU A 181 -5.74 23.53 -15.25
N LYS A 182 -6.75 23.96 -16.03
CA LYS A 182 -7.59 23.03 -16.80
C LYS A 182 -6.82 22.42 -17.97
N ARG A 183 -6.04 23.21 -18.71
CA ARG A 183 -5.19 22.76 -19.83
C ARG A 183 -4.14 21.77 -19.36
N SER A 184 -3.50 22.06 -18.22
CA SER A 184 -2.53 21.16 -17.56
C SER A 184 -3.19 19.96 -16.86
N GLY A 185 -4.53 19.87 -16.87
CA GLY A 185 -5.30 18.71 -16.40
C GLY A 185 -5.40 18.56 -14.88
N TYR A 186 -5.11 19.61 -14.10
CA TYR A 186 -5.13 19.54 -12.62
C TYR A 186 -6.47 19.89 -11.99
N ILE A 187 -7.37 20.57 -12.72
CA ILE A 187 -8.74 20.82 -12.28
C ILE A 187 -9.77 20.41 -13.35
N GLU A 188 -10.90 19.90 -12.89
CA GLU A 188 -12.11 19.76 -13.69
C GLU A 188 -12.97 21.03 -13.57
N SER A 189 -13.77 21.31 -14.60
CA SER A 189 -14.52 22.57 -14.71
C SER A 189 -15.91 22.40 -15.34
N GLU A 190 -16.92 22.37 -14.49
CA GLU A 190 -18.34 22.22 -14.83
C GLU A 190 -18.99 23.61 -14.96
N LYS A 191 -19.91 23.82 -15.91
CA LYS A 191 -20.72 25.05 -15.95
C LYS A 191 -21.82 24.96 -14.89
N ARG A 192 -21.93 25.95 -13.99
CA ARG A 192 -23.04 26.05 -13.02
C ARG A 192 -23.57 27.49 -13.04
N GLY A 193 -24.76 27.67 -13.63
CA GLY A 193 -25.34 28.99 -13.89
C GLY A 193 -24.43 29.89 -14.74
N ASN A 194 -24.21 31.12 -14.26
CA ASN A 194 -23.38 32.14 -14.91
C ASN A 194 -21.88 32.00 -14.59
N THR A 195 -21.45 30.92 -13.94
CA THR A 195 -20.06 30.67 -13.58
C THR A 195 -19.67 29.20 -13.79
N ARG A 196 -18.47 28.83 -13.33
CA ARG A 196 -17.95 27.46 -13.38
C ARG A 196 -17.66 26.96 -11.98
N TYR A 197 -18.06 25.74 -11.69
CA TYR A 197 -17.58 25.01 -10.51
C TYR A 197 -16.25 24.36 -10.86
N LEU A 198 -15.26 24.53 -9.98
CA LEU A 198 -13.91 24.00 -10.12
C LEU A 198 -13.65 23.00 -8.99
N LYS A 199 -13.15 21.82 -9.34
CA LYS A 199 -12.78 20.76 -8.39
C LYS A 199 -11.43 20.15 -8.80
N PRO A 200 -10.67 19.53 -7.88
CA PRO A 200 -9.47 18.77 -8.25
C PRO A 200 -9.80 17.65 -9.22
N SER A 201 -8.89 17.36 -10.15
CA SER A 201 -9.00 16.19 -11.04
C SER A 201 -8.34 14.95 -10.44
N LYS A 202 -8.64 13.76 -11.00
CA LYS A 202 -7.91 12.51 -10.64
C LYS A 202 -6.38 12.66 -10.78
N LYS A 203 -5.91 13.34 -11.83
CA LYS A 203 -4.49 13.64 -12.04
C LYS A 203 -3.89 14.44 -10.89
N PHE A 204 -4.64 15.37 -10.28
CA PHE A 204 -4.15 16.12 -9.12
C PHE A 204 -3.94 15.20 -7.92
N THR A 205 -4.93 14.37 -7.57
CA THR A 205 -4.84 13.36 -6.51
C THR A 205 -3.61 12.46 -6.69
N GLU A 206 -3.43 11.93 -7.91
CA GLU A 206 -2.28 11.08 -8.29
C GLU A 206 -0.93 11.81 -8.24
N SER A 207 -0.86 13.06 -8.70
CA SER A 207 0.40 13.82 -8.81
C SER A 207 0.92 14.35 -7.47
N PHE A 208 0.03 14.53 -6.48
CA PHE A 208 0.34 15.17 -5.20
C PHE A 208 0.19 14.24 -3.99
N GLN A 209 -0.05 12.94 -4.21
CA GLN A 209 -0.15 11.91 -3.15
C GLN A 209 -1.18 12.25 -2.05
N LEU A 210 -2.25 12.96 -2.43
CA LEU A 210 -3.32 13.36 -1.51
C LEU A 210 -4.39 12.27 -1.47
N ALA A 211 -4.24 11.35 -0.51
CA ALA A 211 -5.29 10.44 -0.06
C ALA A 211 -6.22 11.14 0.94
#